data_AF-A0A645I7T8-F1
#
_entry.id   AF-A0A645I7T8-F1
#
_cell.length_a   1.000
_cell.length_b   1.000
_cell.length_c   1.000
_cell.angle_alpha   90.00
_cell.angle_beta   90.00
_cell.angle_gamma   90.00
#
_symmetry.space_group_name_H-M   'P 1'
#
loop_
_entity.id
_entity.type
_entity.pdbx_description
1 polymer ?
#
loop_
_entity_poly.entity_id
_entity_poly.type
_entity_poly.pdbx_seq_one_letter_code
_entity_poly.pdbx_strand_id
1 'polypeptide(L)' 'MGLNYLFVFGIIVSIGMSLGGLTGYAINPARDLGPRIAHAILPIKGKGSSRWDYAIVPILGPIVGGALAAWLFMIIPW' A
#
# COMPACT_ATOMS: atom_id res chain seq x y z
N MET A 1 13.62 -10.02 20.33
CA MET A 1 12.20 -10.05 19.89
C MET A 1 11.73 -8.60 19.78
N GLY A 2 11.66 -8.02 18.58
CA GLY A 2 11.32 -6.59 18.39
C GLY A 2 12.10 -5.87 17.28
N LEU A 3 13.42 -6.14 17.17
CA LEU A 3 14.29 -5.47 16.19
C LEU A 3 13.82 -5.67 14.74
N ASN A 4 13.32 -6.86 14.38
CA ASN A 4 12.79 -7.13 13.04
C ASN A 4 11.59 -6.23 12.70
N TYR A 5 10.70 -5.95 13.67
CA TYR A 5 9.57 -5.05 13.46
C TYR A 5 10.02 -3.61 13.31
N LEU A 6 11.08 -3.20 14.01
CA LEU A 6 11.69 -1.88 13.85
C LEU A 6 12.25 -1.70 12.43
N PHE A 7 12.88 -2.72 11.85
CA PHE A 7 13.37 -2.66 10.47
C PHE A 7 12.24 -2.59 9.44
N VAL A 8 11.19 -3.39 9.60
CA VAL A 8 10.00 -3.32 8.74
C VAL A 8 9.36 -1.92 8.82
N PHE A 9 9.20 -1.39 10.04
CA PHE A 9 8.71 -0.03 10.24
C PHE A 9 9.61 1.00 9.56
N GLY A 10 10.93 0.90 9.73
CA GLY A 10 11.89 1.81 9.10
C GLY A 10 11.77 1.84 7.57
N ILE A 11 11.55 0.68 6.95
CA ILE A 11 11.31 0.57 5.50
C ILE A 11 9.98 1.24 5.10
N ILE A 12 8.90 1.01 5.86
CA ILE A 12 7.60 1.62 5.55
C ILE A 12 7.68 3.15 5.66
N VAL A 13 8.33 3.67 6.71
CA VAL A 13 8.53 5.11 6.91
C VAL A 13 9.38 5.71 5.80
N SER A 14 10.49 5.06 5.43
CA SER A 14 11.37 5.58 4.37
C SER A 14 10.65 5.64 3.03
N ILE A 15 9.84 4.63 2.68
CA ILE A 15 8.97 4.65 1.49
C ILE A 15 7.96 5.80 1.59
N GLY A 16 7.30 5.96 2.74
CA GLY A 16 6.32 7.03 2.94
C GLY A 16 6.91 8.43 2.79
N MET A 17 8.10 8.67 3.35
CA MET A 17 8.76 9.97 3.30
C MET A 17 9.38 10.29 1.94
N SER A 18 9.85 9.27 1.20
CA SER A 18 10.53 9.47 -0.10
C SER A 18 9.60 9.39 -1.30
N LEU A 19 8.57 8.53 -1.25
CA LEU A 19 7.69 8.22 -2.39
C LEU A 19 6.21 8.44 -2.09
N GLY A 20 5.85 8.89 -0.88
CA GLY A 20 4.45 9.02 -0.47
C GLY A 20 3.66 10.10 -1.19
N GLY A 21 4.30 11.16 -1.69
CA GLY A 21 3.61 12.31 -2.29
C GLY A 21 2.79 11.98 -3.55
N LEU A 22 3.20 10.98 -4.33
CA LEU A 22 2.57 10.66 -5.62
C LEU A 22 1.26 9.87 -5.47
N THR A 23 1.24 8.89 -4.55
CA THR A 23 0.12 7.92 -4.43
C THR A 23 -0.30 7.62 -2.98
N GLY A 24 0.29 8.30 -1.99
CA GLY A 24 0.02 8.05 -0.57
C GLY A 24 0.58 6.73 -0.07
N TYR A 25 1.64 6.20 -0.71
CA TYR A 25 2.30 4.92 -0.40
C TYR A 25 1.29 3.79 -0.15
N ALA A 26 0.35 3.61 -1.07
CA ALA A 26 -0.67 2.57 -1.03
C ALA A 26 -0.10 1.17 -1.34
N ILE A 27 0.93 0.76 -0.58
CA ILE A 27 1.75 -0.45 -0.74
C ILE A 27 1.08 -1.71 -0.18
N ASN A 28 -0.19 -1.63 0.23
CA ASN A 28 -0.92 -2.74 0.82
C ASN A 28 -2.40 -2.68 0.37
N PRO A 29 -2.91 -3.71 -0.34
CA PRO A 29 -4.29 -3.75 -0.81
C PRO A 29 -5.32 -3.64 0.32
N ALA A 30 -5.09 -4.30 1.45
CA ALA A 30 -6.01 -4.26 2.59
C ALA A 30 -6.04 -2.86 3.24
N ARG A 31 -4.89 -2.16 3.25
CA ARG A 31 -4.75 -0.79 3.77
C ARG A 31 -5.53 0.24 2.94
N ASP A 32 -5.83 -0.06 1.68
CA ASP A 32 -6.66 0.77 0.80
C ASP A 32 -8.12 0.30 0.74
N LEU A 33 -8.34 -0.99 0.40
CA LEU A 33 -9.66 -1.52 0.09
C LEU A 33 -10.62 -1.50 1.29
N GLY A 34 -10.14 -1.85 2.49
CA GLY A 34 -10.97 -1.85 3.70
C GLY A 34 -11.56 -0.46 4.00
N PRO A 35 -10.73 0.58 4.18
CA PRO A 35 -11.20 1.95 4.35
C PRO A 35 -12.06 2.47 3.19
N ARG A 36 -11.78 2.04 1.95
CA ARG A 36 -12.57 2.44 0.77
C ARG A 36 -13.98 1.86 0.78
N ILE A 37 -14.11 0.58 1.12
CA ILE A 37 -15.43 -0.07 1.30
C ILE A 37 -16.20 0.63 2.42
N ALA A 38 -15.54 0.90 3.55
CA ALA A 38 -16.16 1.63 4.66
C ALA A 38 -16.64 3.02 4.22
N HIS A 39 -15.82 3.78 3.49
CA HIS A 39 -16.19 5.08 2.94
C HIS A 39 -17.38 4.99 1.96
N ALA A 40 -17.45 3.93 1.16
CA ALA A 40 -18.54 3.72 0.21
C ALA A 40 -19.89 3.45 0.92
N ILE A 41 -19.88 2.62 1.96
CA ILE A 41 -21.11 2.15 2.62
C ILE A 41 -21.58 3.11 3.72
N LEU A 42 -20.66 3.70 4.50
CA LEU A 42 -21.04 4.49 5.66
C LEU A 42 -21.71 5.82 5.27
N PRO A 43 -22.74 6.25 6.01
CA PRO A 43 -23.38 7.54 5.80
C PRO A 43 -22.51 8.67 6.37
N ILE A 44 -21.65 9.24 5.52
CA ILE A 44 -20.74 10.34 5.88
C ILE A 44 -21.28 11.63 5.23
N LYS A 45 -21.59 12.63 6.05
CA LYS A 45 -22.11 13.93 5.60
C LYS A 45 -21.05 14.64 4.74
N GLY A 46 -21.43 15.05 3.53
CA GLY A 46 -20.53 15.76 2.61
C GLY A 46 -19.44 14.88 1.98
N LYS A 47 -19.61 13.55 1.97
CA LYS A 47 -18.61 12.65 1.38
C LYS A 47 -18.48 12.84 -0.13
N GLY A 48 -17.24 12.79 -0.62
CA GLY A 48 -16.92 12.79 -2.04
C GLY A 48 -17.02 11.40 -2.67
N SER A 49 -16.46 11.25 -3.88
CA SER A 49 -16.33 9.95 -4.55
C SER A 49 -15.38 9.02 -3.79
N SER A 50 -15.68 7.71 -3.79
CA SER A 50 -14.80 6.67 -3.25
C SER A 50 -13.66 6.27 -4.22
N ARG A 51 -13.54 6.95 -5.37
CA ARG A 51 -12.49 6.76 -6.42
C ARG A 51 -12.23 5.30 -6.80
N TRP A 52 -13.29 4.56 -7.11
CA TRP A 52 -13.23 3.14 -7.49
C TRP A 52 -12.46 2.90 -8.80
N ASP A 53 -12.47 3.89 -9.69
CA ASP A 53 -11.64 3.96 -10.90
C ASP A 53 -10.14 3.86 -10.58
N TYR A 54 -9.69 4.44 -9.47
CA TYR A 54 -8.31 4.35 -9.02
C TYR A 54 -8.01 3.09 -8.20
N ALA A 55 -9.03 2.36 -7.71
CA ALA A 55 -8.84 1.25 -6.76
C ALA A 55 -8.02 0.07 -7.33
N ILE A 56 -7.96 -0.07 -8.65
CA ILE A 56 -7.13 -1.10 -9.30
C ILE A 56 -5.62 -0.89 -9.01
N VAL A 57 -5.17 0.35 -8.87
CA VAL A 57 -3.75 0.70 -8.66
C VAL A 57 -3.25 0.22 -7.30
N PRO A 58 -3.85 0.57 -6.15
CA PRO A 58 -3.42 0.10 -4.83
C PRO A 58 -3.74 -1.38 -4.57
N ILE A 59 -4.52 -2.05 -5.43
CA ILE A 59 -4.76 -3.49 -5.35
C ILE A 59 -3.71 -4.26 -6.15
N LEU A 60 -3.64 -4.02 -7.47
CA LEU A 60 -2.74 -4.81 -8.34
C LEU A 60 -1.29 -4.34 -8.25
N GLY A 61 -1.04 -3.04 -8.09
CA GLY A 61 0.30 -2.48 -8.02
C GLY A 61 1.16 -3.13 -6.92
N PRO A 62 0.70 -3.17 -5.66
CA PRO A 62 1.43 -3.83 -4.58
C PRO A 62 1.60 -5.34 -4.75
N ILE A 63 0.59 -6.04 -5.29
CA ILE A 63 0.67 -7.50 -5.51
C ILE A 63 1.74 -7.81 -6.55
N VAL A 64 1.70 -7.14 -7.69
CA VAL A 64 2.68 -7.32 -8.78
C VAL A 64 4.06 -6.87 -8.32
N GLY A 65 4.17 -5.69 -7.69
CA GLY A 65 5.45 -5.18 -7.18
C GLY A 65 6.07 -6.08 -6.13
N GLY A 66 5.28 -6.61 -5.20
CA GLY A 66 5.73 -7.55 -4.18
C GLY A 66 6.20 -8.89 -4.77
N ALA A 67 5.46 -9.43 -5.75
CA ALA A 67 5.87 -10.64 -6.46
C ALA A 67 7.16 -10.44 -7.25
N LEU A 68 7.30 -9.32 -7.96
CA LEU A 68 8.51 -8.98 -8.70
C LEU A 68 9.71 -8.76 -7.76
N ALA A 69 9.52 -8.10 -6.63
CA ALA A 69 10.58 -7.89 -5.65
C ALA A 69 11.04 -9.22 -5.02
N ALA A 70 10.10 -10.12 -4.69
CA ALA A 70 10.43 -11.45 -4.17
C ALA A 70 11.17 -12.29 -5.22
N TRP A 71 10.74 -12.23 -6.48
CA TRP A 71 11.42 -12.92 -7.58
C TRP A 71 12.81 -12.35 -7.84
N LEU A 72 12.95 -11.02 -7.86
CA LEU A 72 14.23 -10.33 -7.99
C LEU A 72 15.18 -10.72 -6.86
N PHE A 73 14.68 -10.81 -5.62
CA PHE A 73 15.44 -11.33 -4.51
C PHE A 73 16.00 -12.71 -4.89
N MET A 74 15.17 -13.71 -5.20
CA MET A 74 15.66 -15.08 -5.51
C MET A 74 16.76 -15.20 -6.58
N ILE A 75 16.87 -14.25 -7.52
CA ILE A 75 17.85 -14.32 -8.61
C ILE A 75 19.13 -13.52 -8.35
N ILE A 76 19.14 -12.60 -7.38
CA ILE A 76 20.34 -11.83 -7.04
C ILE A 76 21.31 -12.78 -6.32
N PRO A 77 22.53 -12.99 -6.83
CA PRO A 77 23.55 -13.74 -6.11
C PRO A 77 24.12 -12.82 -5.03
N TRP A 78 23.49 -12.82 -3.86
CA TRP A 78 24.06 -12.23 -2.65
C TRP A 78 25.19 -13.10 -2.08
#